data_AF-D9XE37-F1
#
_entry.id   AF-D9XE37-F1
#
_cell.length_a   1.000
_cell.length_b   1.000
_cell.length_c   1.000
_cell.angle_alpha   90.00
_cell.angle_beta   90.00
_cell.angle_gamma   90.00
#
_symmetry.space_group_name_H-M   'P 1'
#
loop_
_entity.id
_entity.type
_entity.pdbx_description
1 polymer ?
#
loop_
_entity_poly.entity_id
_entity_poly.type
_entity_poly.pdbx_seq_one_letter_code
_entity_poly.pdbx_strand_id
1 'polypeptide(L)'
;MRLFVEEEEWQETLRRVKRDPSFTGKLRLAWDGSVLRNTTKEGPQEVRDPRMVMHTHCTPSDWNKYVSADEAAGGSYNRILPVILGGAHLIRKRSALPHVDPFSEAYTWATAKPRVMVMDAWAEDLFYVIRRYGSILSESLPEVEAAMIQRTAEQTLRVAACLAAADMTEVITEDILLAAFSLVRRSVRDVLVLTRGQATAAKAPVRTLEEKVRERIASLGGKASSSDLLPFLRVSKAAVEAIPAVVMTQARNGKQGRPVTFYSFGEKQRPASSESSKQQAASSRVAAAVKATPKRITVRIPAQTAPVEVQADNPFAALI
;
A
#
# COMPACT_ATOMS: atom_id res chain seq x y z
N MET A 1 31.76 -12.58 16.61
CA MET A 1 31.72 -12.51 15.13
C MET A 1 30.67 -11.48 14.75
N ARG A 2 31.06 -10.38 14.08
CA ARG A 2 30.12 -9.38 13.54
C ARG A 2 29.87 -9.76 12.09
N LEU A 3 28.63 -10.07 11.72
CA LEU A 3 28.26 -10.37 10.35
C LEU A 3 27.66 -9.10 9.74
N PHE A 4 28.31 -8.57 8.71
CA PHE A 4 27.73 -7.53 7.87
C PHE A 4 27.11 -8.22 6.66
N VAL A 5 25.80 -8.02 6.47
CA VAL A 5 25.07 -8.51 5.30
C VAL A 5 24.64 -7.28 4.52
N GLU A 6 25.15 -7.16 3.30
CA GLU A 6 24.77 -6.12 2.36
C GLU A 6 23.86 -6.75 1.31
N GLU A 7 22.63 -6.27 1.22
CA GLU A 7 21.75 -6.53 0.09
C GLU A 7 21.55 -5.19 -0.62
N GLU A 8 21.86 -5.14 -1.92
CA GLU A 8 21.80 -3.90 -2.70
C GLU A 8 20.35 -3.37 -2.78
N GLU A 9 19.35 -4.23 -2.98
CA GLU A 9 17.94 -3.81 -3.05
C GLU A 9 17.03 -4.54 -2.06
N TRP A 10 16.32 -3.78 -1.24
CA TRP A 10 15.32 -4.35 -0.31
C TRP A 10 14.14 -5.02 -1.02
N GLN A 11 13.93 -4.71 -2.31
CA GLN A 11 12.90 -5.34 -3.12
C GLN A 11 13.05 -6.87 -3.16
N GLU A 12 14.28 -7.38 -3.23
CA GLU A 12 14.52 -8.82 -3.26
C GLU A 12 14.13 -9.47 -1.94
N THR A 13 14.48 -8.83 -0.82
CA THR A 13 14.07 -9.24 0.52
C THR A 13 12.54 -9.27 0.63
N LEU A 14 11.85 -8.22 0.18
CA LEU A 14 10.40 -8.12 0.19
C LEU A 14 9.71 -9.19 -0.69
N ARG A 15 10.33 -9.59 -1.80
CA ARG A 15 9.84 -10.73 -2.61
C ARG A 15 10.01 -12.06 -1.87
N ARG A 16 11.10 -12.23 -1.10
CA ARG A 16 11.33 -13.44 -0.29
C ARG A 16 10.32 -13.57 0.83
N VAL A 17 9.89 -12.46 1.44
CA VAL A 17 8.83 -12.46 2.47
C VAL A 17 7.55 -13.15 1.97
N LYS A 18 7.13 -12.90 0.73
CA LYS A 18 5.96 -13.57 0.14
C LYS A 18 6.14 -15.08 -0.06
N ARG A 19 7.38 -15.56 -0.17
CA ARG A 19 7.71 -16.98 -0.35
C ARG A 19 7.92 -17.70 0.98
N ASP A 20 8.51 -17.02 1.96
CA ASP A 20 8.77 -17.54 3.31
C ASP A 20 8.09 -16.66 4.36
N PRO A 21 6.89 -17.03 4.85
CA PRO A 21 6.18 -16.26 5.87
C PRO A 21 6.93 -16.24 7.22
N SER A 22 7.89 -17.14 7.45
CA SER A 22 8.70 -17.15 8.68
C SER A 22 9.79 -16.08 8.69
N PHE A 23 10.11 -15.50 7.52
CA PHE A 23 11.23 -14.56 7.38
C PHE A 23 11.02 -13.28 8.19
N THR A 24 9.84 -12.64 8.10
CA THR A 24 9.51 -11.43 8.88
C THR A 24 9.46 -11.71 10.38
N GLY A 25 9.06 -12.93 10.78
CA GLY A 25 9.17 -13.39 12.17
C GLY A 25 10.61 -13.40 12.67
N LYS A 26 11.51 -14.02 11.91
CA LYS A 26 12.95 -14.07 12.24
C LYS A 26 13.59 -12.68 12.22
N LEU A 27 13.20 -11.81 11.28
CA LEU A 27 13.66 -10.42 11.24
C LEU A 27 13.26 -9.67 12.52
N ARG A 28 12.00 -9.81 12.98
CA ARG A 28 11.54 -9.21 14.24
C ARG A 28 12.32 -9.74 15.45
N LEU A 29 12.54 -11.05 15.52
CA LEU A 29 13.35 -11.65 16.59
C LEU A 29 14.79 -11.10 16.58
N ALA A 30 15.41 -10.99 15.41
CA ALA A 30 16.75 -10.44 15.25
C ALA A 30 16.82 -8.97 15.70
N TRP A 31 15.81 -8.18 15.33
CA TRP A 31 15.70 -6.77 15.73
C TRP A 31 15.54 -6.60 17.23
N ASP A 32 14.72 -7.45 17.85
CA ASP A 32 14.45 -7.40 19.29
C ASP A 32 15.57 -8.08 20.13
N GLY A 33 16.67 -8.54 19.50
CA GLY A 33 17.80 -9.19 20.19
C GLY A 33 17.50 -10.61 20.67
N SER A 34 16.41 -11.21 20.20
CA SER A 34 16.01 -12.57 20.56
C SER A 34 16.86 -13.61 19.83
N VAL A 35 17.13 -14.74 20.49
CA VAL A 35 17.96 -15.82 19.92
C VAL A 35 17.37 -16.34 18.62
N LEU A 36 18.15 -16.29 17.54
CA LEU A 36 17.78 -16.90 16.26
C LEU A 36 18.21 -18.36 16.26
N ARG A 37 17.29 -19.27 15.98
CA ARG A 37 17.58 -20.71 15.88
C ARG A 37 17.18 -21.22 14.50
N ASN A 38 18.06 -21.99 13.91
CA ASN A 38 17.78 -22.78 12.72
C ASN A 38 17.95 -24.26 13.06
N THR A 39 16.83 -24.95 13.25
CA THR A 39 16.77 -26.37 13.63
C THR A 39 16.62 -27.32 12.45
N THR A 40 16.46 -26.81 11.23
CA THR A 40 16.19 -27.63 10.04
C THR A 40 17.46 -28.05 9.28
N LYS A 41 18.64 -27.54 9.65
CA LYS A 41 19.93 -27.97 9.09
C LYS A 41 20.58 -29.04 9.98
N GLU A 42 21.34 -29.95 9.37
CA GLU A 42 22.25 -30.82 10.12
C GLU A 42 23.28 -29.95 10.87
N GLY A 43 23.28 -30.07 12.19
CA GLY A 43 23.97 -29.12 13.08
C GLY A 43 23.10 -27.88 13.36
N PRO A 44 22.30 -27.88 14.44
CA PRO A 44 21.47 -26.73 14.77
C PRO A 44 22.33 -25.48 14.96
N GLN A 45 22.03 -24.44 14.18
CA GLN A 45 22.74 -23.16 14.27
C GLN A 45 21.94 -22.21 15.15
N GLU A 46 22.62 -21.55 16.07
CA GLU A 46 22.03 -20.50 16.88
C GLU A 46 22.88 -19.23 16.87
N VAL A 47 22.19 -18.08 16.84
CA VAL A 47 22.80 -16.77 17.04
C VAL A 47 22.20 -16.20 18.31
N ARG A 48 23.02 -16.16 19.37
CA ARG A 48 22.68 -15.53 20.66
C ARG A 48 22.95 -14.03 20.57
N ASP A 49 22.02 -13.22 21.06
CA ASP A 49 22.10 -11.75 21.07
C ASP A 49 22.40 -11.13 19.68
N PRO A 50 21.53 -11.35 18.66
CA PRO A 50 21.69 -10.68 17.38
C PRO A 50 21.63 -9.16 17.54
N ARG A 51 22.59 -8.46 16.92
CA ARG A 51 22.60 -6.99 16.81
C ARG A 51 22.39 -6.63 15.35
N MET A 52 21.18 -6.21 15.01
CA MET A 52 20.78 -5.92 13.64
C MET A 52 20.53 -4.43 13.46
N VAL A 53 21.07 -3.88 12.37
CA VAL A 53 20.72 -2.56 11.85
C VAL A 53 20.23 -2.76 10.43
N MET A 54 19.12 -2.12 10.09
CA MET A 54 18.57 -2.18 8.74
C MET A 54 18.65 -0.79 8.10
N HIS A 55 19.42 -0.71 7.03
CA HIS A 55 19.49 0.45 6.15
C HIS A 55 19.15 -0.02 4.74
N THR A 56 18.00 0.40 4.24
CA THR A 56 17.39 -0.14 3.03
C THR A 56 16.72 0.95 2.24
N HIS A 57 16.72 0.83 0.92
CA HIS A 57 15.94 1.67 0.04
C HIS A 57 14.85 0.85 -0.66
N CYS A 58 13.72 1.49 -0.93
CA CYS A 58 12.61 0.89 -1.66
C CYS A 58 11.84 1.98 -2.39
N THR A 59 11.32 1.67 -3.57
CA THR A 59 10.49 2.60 -4.33
C THR A 59 9.08 2.66 -3.71
N PRO A 60 8.36 3.79 -3.79
CA PRO A 60 6.97 3.84 -3.33
C PRO A 60 6.06 2.79 -4.02
N SER A 61 6.34 2.46 -5.28
CA SER A 61 5.63 1.39 -5.99
C SER A 61 5.87 0.01 -5.40
N ASP A 62 7.11 -0.29 -5.01
CA ASP A 62 7.45 -1.58 -4.39
C ASP A 62 6.89 -1.67 -2.97
N TRP A 63 6.95 -0.57 -2.21
CA TRP A 63 6.29 -0.46 -0.92
C TRP A 63 4.83 -0.86 -1.04
N ASN A 64 4.08 -0.22 -1.95
CA ASN A 64 2.66 -0.51 -2.14
C ASN A 64 2.37 -1.93 -2.58
N LYS A 65 3.30 -2.58 -3.29
CA LYS A 65 3.14 -3.93 -3.83
C LYS A 65 3.46 -5.03 -2.83
N TYR A 66 4.40 -4.79 -1.92
CA TYR A 66 4.93 -5.84 -1.03
C TYR A 66 4.60 -5.61 0.44
N VAL A 67 4.43 -4.37 0.89
CA VAL A 67 4.00 -4.08 2.25
C VAL A 67 2.51 -4.38 2.39
N SER A 68 2.20 -5.41 3.18
CA SER A 68 0.83 -5.88 3.42
C SER A 68 0.29 -5.45 4.79
N ALA A 69 -1.03 -5.37 4.90
CA ALA A 69 -1.73 -5.11 6.17
C ALA A 69 -1.40 -6.15 7.25
N ASP A 70 -1.27 -7.43 6.86
CA ASP A 70 -0.97 -8.53 7.78
C ASP A 70 0.42 -8.36 8.45
N GLU A 71 1.41 -7.90 7.68
CA GLU A 71 2.76 -7.64 8.20
C GLU A 71 2.84 -6.36 9.03
N ALA A 72 2.02 -5.36 8.70
CA ALA A 72 1.84 -4.15 9.50
C ALA A 72 1.25 -4.50 10.87
N ALA A 73 0.17 -5.30 10.90
CA ALA A 73 -0.43 -5.81 12.13
C ALA A 73 0.56 -6.69 12.94
N GLY A 74 1.42 -7.44 12.27
CA GLY A 74 2.51 -8.20 12.90
C GLY A 74 3.63 -7.33 13.51
N GLY A 75 3.57 -6.00 13.34
CA GLY A 75 4.53 -5.04 13.88
C GLY A 75 5.87 -5.00 13.14
N SER A 76 5.98 -5.57 11.94
CA SER A 76 7.26 -5.54 11.22
C SER A 76 7.65 -4.11 10.85
N TYR A 77 6.65 -3.31 10.44
CA TYR A 77 6.88 -1.96 9.93
C TYR A 77 6.91 -0.86 10.99
N ASN A 78 6.40 -1.10 12.20
CA ASN A 78 6.58 -0.16 13.32
C ASN A 78 7.98 -0.18 13.95
N ARG A 79 8.84 -1.10 13.52
CA ARG A 79 10.25 -1.18 13.93
C ARG A 79 11.17 -0.31 13.09
N ILE A 80 10.70 0.21 11.97
CA ILE A 80 11.49 0.98 11.01
C ILE A 80 11.00 2.43 10.94
N LEU A 81 11.82 3.32 10.41
CA LEU A 81 11.48 4.72 10.17
C LEU A 81 11.52 5.02 8.66
N PRO A 82 10.44 4.75 7.91
CA PRO A 82 10.39 5.07 6.50
C PRO A 82 10.44 6.58 6.29
N VAL A 83 11.28 7.03 5.35
CA VAL A 83 11.37 8.43 4.95
C VAL A 83 11.27 8.50 3.43
N ILE A 84 10.33 9.29 2.92
CA ILE A 84 10.22 9.56 1.50
C ILE A 84 11.27 10.60 1.14
N LEU A 85 12.20 10.20 0.28
CA LEU A 85 13.17 11.12 -0.30
C LEU A 85 12.55 11.82 -1.51
N GLY A 86 12.54 13.15 -1.48
CA GLY A 86 12.25 13.97 -2.64
C GLY A 86 13.44 14.06 -3.59
N GLY A 87 13.22 14.55 -4.81
CA GLY A 87 14.32 14.88 -5.71
C GLY A 87 15.23 15.92 -5.06
N ALA A 88 16.55 15.67 -5.08
CA ALA A 88 17.52 16.63 -4.57
C ALA A 88 17.36 17.94 -5.33
N HIS A 89 17.04 19.03 -4.62
CA HIS A 89 17.16 20.36 -5.19
C HIS A 89 18.62 20.54 -5.62
N LEU A 90 18.83 20.99 -6.86
CA LEU A 90 20.17 21.30 -7.36
C LEU A 90 20.69 22.55 -6.62
N ILE A 91 21.21 22.36 -5.42
CA ILE A 91 21.83 23.43 -4.65
C ILE A 91 23.19 23.70 -5.26
N ARG A 92 23.35 24.85 -5.90
CA ARG A 92 24.66 25.35 -6.36
C ARG A 92 25.47 25.85 -5.16
N LYS A 93 25.82 24.97 -4.21
CA LYS A 93 26.63 25.34 -3.04
C LYS A 93 28.11 25.29 -3.40
N ARG A 94 28.80 26.44 -3.25
CA ARG A 94 30.26 26.59 -3.37
C ARG A 94 31.00 26.47 -2.03
N SER A 95 30.28 26.27 -0.93
CA SER A 95 30.88 26.17 0.41
C SER A 95 31.52 24.80 0.62
N ALA A 96 32.68 24.77 1.27
CA ALA A 96 33.29 23.54 1.72
C ALA A 96 32.33 22.75 2.63
N LEU A 97 32.32 21.42 2.48
CA LEU A 97 31.61 20.54 3.39
C LEU A 97 32.30 20.56 4.76
N PRO A 98 31.54 20.46 5.87
CA PRO A 98 32.12 20.38 7.20
C PRO A 98 32.98 19.13 7.35
N HIS A 99 33.97 19.21 8.24
CA HIS A 99 34.83 18.08 8.54
C HIS A 99 34.08 17.00 9.32
N VAL A 100 34.43 15.73 9.07
CA VAL A 100 33.70 14.57 9.62
C VAL A 100 34.33 13.99 10.90
N ASP A 101 35.51 14.47 11.31
CA ASP A 101 36.23 14.00 12.51
C ASP A 101 35.37 13.95 13.79
N PRO A 102 34.48 14.93 14.08
CA PRO A 102 33.62 14.88 15.26
C PRO A 102 32.75 13.60 15.36
N PHE A 103 32.40 12.98 14.22
CA PHE A 103 31.62 11.74 14.23
C PHE A 103 32.43 10.53 14.72
N SER A 104 33.74 10.49 14.43
CA SER A 104 34.61 9.40 14.89
C SER A 104 34.81 9.47 16.41
N GLU A 105 34.94 10.68 16.95
CA GLU A 105 35.03 10.91 18.40
C GLU A 105 33.74 10.48 19.11
N ALA A 106 32.58 10.91 18.61
CA ALA A 106 31.30 10.52 19.17
C ALA A 106 31.08 9.00 19.14
N TYR A 107 31.42 8.33 18.03
CA TYR A 107 31.33 6.87 17.93
C TYR A 107 32.25 6.17 18.95
N THR A 108 33.48 6.65 19.09
CA THR A 108 34.44 6.13 20.06
C THR A 108 33.92 6.32 21.48
N TRP A 109 33.42 7.51 21.81
CA TRP A 109 32.83 7.81 23.11
C TRP A 109 31.63 6.91 23.43
N ALA A 110 30.75 6.69 22.46
CA ALA A 110 29.52 5.91 22.62
C ALA A 110 29.81 4.41 22.80
N THR A 111 30.88 3.90 22.21
CA THR A 111 31.20 2.46 22.20
C THR A 111 32.25 2.05 23.23
N ALA A 112 32.97 3.00 23.85
CA ALA A 112 34.03 2.72 24.80
C ALA A 112 33.58 1.95 26.06
N LYS A 113 32.35 2.18 26.52
CA LYS A 113 31.75 1.49 27.68
C LYS A 113 30.22 1.48 27.57
N PRO A 114 29.53 0.56 28.27
CA PRO A 114 28.08 0.67 28.44
C PRO A 114 27.70 1.99 29.11
N ARG A 115 26.66 2.63 28.63
CA ARG A 115 26.13 3.90 29.14
C ARG A 115 24.63 3.80 29.35
N VAL A 116 24.13 4.55 30.31
CA VAL A 116 22.70 4.66 30.60
C VAL A 116 22.29 6.09 30.27
N MET A 117 21.40 6.22 29.29
CA MET A 117 20.83 7.52 28.93
C MET A 117 19.69 7.85 29.90
N VAL A 118 19.67 9.07 30.41
CA VAL A 118 18.61 9.60 31.29
C VAL A 118 17.98 10.84 30.66
N MET A 119 16.69 11.06 30.89
CA MET A 119 16.04 12.31 30.48
C MET A 119 16.17 13.34 31.61
N ASP A 120 16.26 14.62 31.25
CA ASP A 120 16.02 15.69 32.22
C ASP A 120 14.51 15.90 32.46
N ALA A 121 14.16 16.71 33.46
CA ALA A 121 12.76 16.92 33.85
C ALA A 121 11.90 17.50 32.70
N TRP A 122 12.47 18.41 31.90
CA TRP A 122 11.76 19.02 30.77
C TRP A 122 11.54 18.02 29.62
N ALA A 123 12.53 17.18 29.35
CA ALA A 123 12.43 16.07 28.41
C ALA A 123 11.40 15.03 28.89
N GLU A 124 11.30 14.75 30.19
CA GLU A 124 10.27 13.85 30.73
C GLU A 124 8.84 14.40 30.47
N ASP A 125 8.63 15.69 30.73
CA ASP A 125 7.35 16.36 30.47
C ASP A 125 7.01 16.34 28.97
N LEU A 126 7.98 16.67 28.11
CA LEU A 126 7.81 16.60 26.65
C LEU A 126 7.55 15.16 26.19
N PHE A 127 8.22 14.17 26.78
CA PHE A 127 8.03 12.77 26.43
C PHE A 127 6.61 12.28 26.74
N TYR A 128 6.03 12.74 27.86
CA TYR A 128 4.63 12.48 28.17
C TYR A 128 3.69 13.03 27.08
N VAL A 129 3.93 14.25 26.60
CA VAL A 129 3.17 14.85 25.49
C VAL A 129 3.33 14.03 24.20
N ILE A 130 4.55 13.60 23.87
CA ILE A 130 4.84 12.76 22.68
C ILE A 130 4.12 11.42 22.77
N ARG A 131 4.08 10.78 23.94
CA ARG A 131 3.32 9.54 24.15
C ARG A 131 1.82 9.74 23.95
N ARG A 132 1.27 10.84 24.47
CA ARG A 132 -0.13 11.18 24.27
C ARG A 132 -0.44 11.43 22.80
N TYR A 133 0.44 12.13 22.07
CA TYR A 133 0.32 12.31 20.63
C TYR A 133 0.26 10.98 19.87
N GLY A 134 1.15 10.03 20.20
CA GLY A 134 1.14 8.69 19.60
C GLY A 134 -0.16 7.92 19.88
N SER A 135 -0.71 8.01 21.09
CA SER A 135 -2.00 7.40 21.46
C SER A 135 -3.14 7.96 20.61
N ILE A 136 -3.26 9.29 20.55
CA ILE A 136 -4.31 9.98 19.80
C ILE A 136 -4.24 9.62 18.31
N LEU A 137 -3.05 9.57 17.72
CA LEU A 137 -2.91 9.13 16.34
C LEU A 137 -3.32 7.68 16.14
N SER A 138 -2.93 6.79 17.05
CA SER A 138 -3.28 5.37 16.96
C SER A 138 -4.78 5.13 17.07
N GLU A 139 -5.51 5.96 17.85
CA GLU A 139 -6.96 5.90 18.01
C GLU A 139 -7.73 6.54 16.84
N SER A 140 -7.15 7.54 16.18
CA SER A 140 -7.82 8.30 15.10
C SER A 140 -7.56 7.76 13.70
N LEU A 141 -6.49 7.01 13.50
CA LEU A 141 -6.11 6.48 12.20
C LEU A 141 -6.74 5.10 11.92
N PRO A 142 -6.94 4.74 10.64
CA PRO A 142 -7.27 3.37 10.25
C PRO A 142 -6.27 2.35 10.81
N GLU A 143 -6.75 1.15 11.13
CA GLU A 143 -5.98 0.09 11.81
C GLU A 143 -4.60 -0.17 11.19
N VAL A 144 -4.52 -0.26 9.86
CA VAL A 144 -3.25 -0.52 9.15
C VAL A 144 -2.25 0.62 9.34
N GLU A 145 -2.72 1.86 9.28
CA GLU A 145 -1.87 3.04 9.44
C GLU A 145 -1.42 3.19 10.89
N ALA A 146 -2.36 3.02 11.83
CA ALA A 146 -2.08 2.99 13.26
C ALA A 146 -1.03 1.93 13.60
N ALA A 147 -1.18 0.70 13.09
CA ALA A 147 -0.26 -0.40 13.32
C ALA A 147 1.19 -0.10 12.88
N MET A 148 1.37 0.67 11.79
CA MET A 148 2.69 1.07 11.32
C MET A 148 3.36 2.14 12.21
N ILE A 149 2.58 2.97 12.91
CA ILE A 149 3.13 4.09 13.69
C ILE A 149 3.12 3.86 15.21
N GLN A 150 2.59 2.73 15.69
CA GLN A 150 2.40 2.40 17.11
C GLN A 150 3.64 2.55 18.01
N ARG A 151 4.86 2.52 17.46
CA ARG A 151 6.12 2.68 18.21
C ARG A 151 6.71 4.10 18.14
N THR A 152 5.93 5.10 17.76
CA THR A 152 6.41 6.50 17.58
C THR A 152 7.20 7.00 18.80
N ALA A 153 6.69 6.82 20.01
CA ALA A 153 7.36 7.27 21.22
C ALA A 153 8.67 6.50 21.49
N GLU A 154 8.65 5.18 21.33
CA GLU A 154 9.82 4.33 21.54
C GLU A 154 10.91 4.59 20.50
N GLN A 155 10.54 4.86 19.24
CA GLN A 155 11.50 5.28 18.22
C GLN A 155 12.08 6.64 18.52
N THR A 156 11.27 7.56 19.05
CA THR A 156 11.74 8.89 19.46
C THR A 156 12.82 8.78 20.53
N LEU A 157 12.65 7.93 21.55
CA LEU A 157 13.69 7.69 22.56
C LEU A 157 14.96 7.08 21.96
N ARG A 158 14.85 6.14 21.02
CA ARG A 158 16.03 5.54 20.37
C ARG A 158 16.81 6.58 19.58
N VAL A 159 16.12 7.42 18.81
CA VAL A 159 16.75 8.51 18.06
C VAL A 159 17.36 9.54 19.02
N ALA A 160 16.66 9.91 20.08
CA ALA A 160 17.16 10.85 21.10
C ALA A 160 18.44 10.32 21.78
N ALA A 161 18.49 9.02 22.11
CA ALA A 161 19.69 8.40 22.64
C ALA A 161 20.87 8.43 21.65
N CYS A 162 20.61 8.25 20.34
CA CYS A 162 21.65 8.39 19.31
C CYS A 162 22.14 9.83 19.17
N LEU A 163 21.25 10.82 19.26
CA LEU A 163 21.61 12.25 19.20
C LEU A 163 22.40 12.66 20.46
N ALA A 164 21.96 12.26 21.65
CA ALA A 164 22.70 12.46 22.90
C ALA A 164 24.10 11.83 22.83
N ALA A 165 24.21 10.63 22.24
CA ALA A 165 25.50 9.99 22.03
C ALA A 165 26.38 10.72 21.01
N ALA A 166 25.78 11.35 19.99
CA ALA A 166 26.49 12.21 19.03
C ALA A 166 27.06 13.46 19.72
N ASP A 167 26.33 14.01 20.69
CA ASP A 167 26.76 15.13 21.54
C ASP A 167 27.62 14.68 22.74
N MET A 168 27.97 13.39 22.82
CA MET A 168 28.78 12.80 23.89
C MET A 168 28.24 13.06 25.30
N THR A 169 26.91 13.09 25.45
CA THR A 169 26.21 13.26 26.73
C THR A 169 25.37 12.04 27.09
N GLU A 170 25.21 11.80 28.38
CA GLU A 170 24.31 10.76 28.93
C GLU A 170 22.92 11.32 29.28
N VAL A 171 22.71 12.63 29.09
CA VAL A 171 21.44 13.32 29.37
C VAL A 171 20.74 13.69 28.07
N ILE A 172 19.52 13.21 27.91
CA ILE A 172 18.58 13.60 26.86
C ILE A 172 17.86 14.86 27.36
N THR A 173 18.21 15.99 26.77
CA THR A 173 17.55 17.26 27.04
C THR A 173 16.27 17.43 26.22
N GLU A 174 15.45 18.41 26.57
CA GLU A 174 14.25 18.76 25.81
C GLU A 174 14.55 19.00 24.32
N ASP A 175 15.61 19.74 24.00
CA ASP A 175 16.02 20.04 22.62
C ASP A 175 16.40 18.78 21.84
N ILE A 176 17.16 17.86 22.46
CA ILE A 176 17.54 16.58 21.86
C ILE A 176 16.29 15.74 21.57
N LEU A 177 15.37 15.68 22.53
CA LEU A 177 14.13 14.94 22.40
C LEU A 177 13.22 15.54 21.31
N LEU A 178 13.13 16.87 21.23
CA LEU A 178 12.37 17.58 20.22
C LEU A 178 12.94 17.37 18.81
N ALA A 179 14.28 17.38 18.67
CA ALA A 179 14.96 17.09 17.42
C ALA A 179 14.69 15.63 16.97
N ALA A 180 14.79 14.68 17.90
CA ALA A 180 14.47 13.28 17.66
C ALA A 180 13.00 13.10 17.24
N PHE A 181 12.09 13.74 17.96
CA PHE A 181 10.66 13.68 17.66
C PHE A 181 10.37 14.26 16.28
N SER A 182 11.02 15.37 15.90
CA SER A 182 10.85 15.98 14.58
C SER A 182 11.18 15.01 13.43
N LEU A 183 12.25 14.22 13.57
CA LEU A 183 12.61 13.18 12.60
C LEU A 183 11.57 12.05 12.56
N VAL A 184 11.21 11.50 13.71
CA VAL A 184 10.24 10.40 13.80
C VAL A 184 8.87 10.85 13.28
N ARG A 185 8.47 12.06 13.62
CA ARG A 185 7.23 12.67 13.15
C ARG A 185 7.23 12.86 11.63
N ARG A 186 8.36 13.25 11.03
CA ARG A 186 8.49 13.26 9.57
C ARG A 186 8.28 11.86 8.99
N SER A 187 8.86 10.84 9.60
CA SER A 187 8.65 9.45 9.18
C SER A 187 7.17 9.03 9.29
N VAL A 188 6.48 9.40 10.36
CA VAL A 188 5.03 9.17 10.51
C VAL A 188 4.25 9.82 9.37
N ARG A 189 4.52 11.09 9.05
CA ARG A 189 3.87 11.77 7.90
C ARG A 189 4.12 11.02 6.59
N ASP A 190 5.35 10.58 6.36
CA ASP A 190 5.74 9.86 5.14
C ASP A 190 5.05 8.49 5.04
N VAL A 191 4.91 7.76 6.15
CA VAL A 191 4.12 6.51 6.20
C VAL A 191 2.67 6.77 5.79
N LEU A 192 2.03 7.81 6.33
CA LEU A 192 0.65 8.15 5.97
C LEU A 192 0.51 8.51 4.48
N VAL A 193 1.51 9.14 3.88
CA VAL A 193 1.53 9.40 2.43
C VAL A 193 1.65 8.10 1.64
N LEU A 194 2.49 7.15 2.08
CA LEU A 194 2.64 5.85 1.43
C LEU A 194 1.35 5.00 1.53
N THR A 195 0.68 4.99 2.69
CA THR A 195 -0.48 4.13 2.95
C THR A 195 -1.78 4.67 2.35
N ARG A 196 -1.96 5.99 2.23
CA ARG A 196 -3.16 6.58 1.59
C ARG A 196 -3.37 6.09 0.16
N GLY A 197 -2.31 5.75 -0.56
CA GLY A 197 -2.39 5.13 -1.89
C GLY A 197 -2.85 3.65 -1.88
N GLN A 198 -2.74 2.97 -0.74
CA GLN A 198 -3.19 1.58 -0.57
C GLN A 198 -4.69 1.49 -0.22
N ALA A 199 -5.26 2.53 0.42
CA ALA A 199 -6.68 2.56 0.81
C ALA A 199 -7.64 2.49 -0.40
N THR A 200 -7.21 2.92 -1.59
CA THR A 200 -7.98 2.80 -2.85
C THR A 200 -7.75 1.48 -3.59
N ALA A 201 -6.76 0.69 -3.18
CA ALA A 201 -6.49 -0.65 -3.70
C ALA A 201 -7.12 -1.74 -2.82
N ALA A 202 -8.24 -1.43 -2.16
CA ALA A 202 -9.16 -2.47 -1.69
C ALA A 202 -9.40 -3.42 -2.86
N LYS A 203 -9.10 -4.71 -2.69
CA LYS A 203 -9.41 -5.77 -3.67
C LYS A 203 -10.81 -5.48 -4.18
N ALA A 204 -10.94 -5.16 -5.48
CA ALA A 204 -12.24 -4.99 -6.10
C ALA A 204 -13.12 -6.14 -5.61
N PRO A 205 -14.31 -5.86 -5.03
CA PRO A 205 -15.14 -6.91 -4.46
C PRO A 205 -15.26 -8.01 -5.52
N VAL A 206 -15.09 -9.26 -5.11
CA VAL A 206 -15.20 -10.42 -6.00
C VAL A 206 -16.58 -10.32 -6.64
N ARG A 207 -16.63 -9.79 -7.86
CA ARG A 207 -17.90 -9.45 -8.53
C ARG A 207 -18.72 -10.72 -8.60
N THR A 208 -19.95 -10.63 -8.09
CA THR A 208 -20.84 -11.77 -8.06
C THR A 208 -21.13 -12.22 -9.48
N LEU A 209 -21.52 -13.49 -9.66
CA LEU A 209 -21.90 -14.00 -10.98
C LEU A 209 -23.01 -13.16 -11.61
N GLU A 210 -23.95 -12.68 -10.80
CA GLU A 210 -25.05 -11.82 -11.22
C GLU A 210 -24.58 -10.48 -11.80
N GLU A 211 -23.63 -9.81 -11.16
CA GLU A 211 -23.05 -8.55 -11.64
C GLU A 211 -22.35 -8.73 -12.99
N LYS A 212 -21.59 -9.82 -13.15
CA LYS A 212 -20.90 -10.14 -14.40
C LYS A 212 -21.88 -10.43 -15.54
N VAL A 213 -22.99 -11.12 -15.24
CA VAL A 213 -24.07 -11.38 -16.20
C VAL A 213 -24.77 -10.07 -16.59
N ARG A 214 -25.02 -9.17 -15.63
CA ARG A 214 -25.65 -7.85 -15.84
C ARG A 214 -24.82 -6.94 -16.73
N GLU A 215 -23.52 -6.79 -16.45
CA GLU A 215 -22.61 -6.00 -17.26
C GLU A 215 -22.50 -6.54 -18.68
N ARG A 216 -22.43 -7.88 -18.84
CA ARG A 216 -22.33 -8.49 -20.17
C ARG A 216 -23.58 -8.26 -21.00
N ILE A 217 -24.77 -8.42 -20.41
CA ILE A 217 -26.05 -8.15 -21.09
C ILE A 217 -26.17 -6.65 -21.43
N ALA A 218 -25.77 -5.75 -20.54
CA ALA A 218 -25.75 -4.32 -20.80
C ALA A 218 -24.80 -3.95 -21.95
N SER A 219 -23.60 -4.55 -21.99
CA SER A 219 -22.60 -4.31 -23.05
C SER A 219 -23.06 -4.75 -24.44
N LEU A 220 -24.02 -5.67 -24.51
CA LEU A 220 -24.61 -6.19 -25.76
C LEU A 220 -25.96 -5.51 -26.09
N GLY A 221 -26.26 -4.37 -25.46
CA GLY A 221 -27.47 -3.61 -25.75
C GLY A 221 -28.75 -4.19 -25.13
N GLY A 222 -28.63 -4.91 -24.02
CA GLY A 222 -29.77 -5.40 -23.23
C GLY A 222 -30.26 -6.82 -23.54
N LYS A 223 -29.67 -7.49 -24.56
CA LYS A 223 -29.95 -8.90 -24.88
C LYS A 223 -28.67 -9.62 -25.26
N ALA A 224 -28.38 -10.76 -24.62
CA ALA A 224 -27.23 -11.59 -24.95
C ALA A 224 -27.66 -12.99 -25.38
N SER A 225 -27.06 -13.53 -26.46
CA SER A 225 -27.30 -14.92 -26.85
C SER A 225 -26.53 -15.89 -25.95
N SER A 226 -26.97 -17.16 -25.88
CA SER A 226 -26.23 -18.20 -25.14
C SER A 226 -24.79 -18.39 -25.61
N SER A 227 -24.53 -18.16 -26.91
CA SER A 227 -23.19 -18.22 -27.51
C SER A 227 -22.29 -17.05 -27.12
N ASP A 228 -22.83 -15.89 -26.75
CA ASP A 228 -22.04 -14.70 -26.39
C ASP A 228 -21.79 -14.56 -24.88
N LEU A 229 -22.62 -15.25 -24.08
CA LEU A 229 -22.66 -15.11 -22.63
C LEU A 229 -21.93 -16.25 -21.91
N LEU A 230 -22.23 -17.52 -22.25
CA LEU A 230 -21.69 -18.68 -21.55
C LEU A 230 -20.16 -18.85 -21.76
N PRO A 231 -19.60 -18.70 -22.97
CA PRO A 231 -18.16 -18.82 -23.18
C PRO A 231 -17.37 -17.67 -22.53
N PHE A 232 -17.95 -16.46 -22.49
CA PHE A 232 -17.30 -15.27 -21.91
C PHE A 232 -17.21 -15.38 -20.39
N LEU A 233 -18.26 -15.88 -19.73
CA LEU A 233 -18.34 -15.99 -18.28
C LEU A 233 -17.82 -17.35 -17.75
N ARG A 234 -17.53 -18.31 -18.65
CA ARG A 234 -17.12 -19.68 -18.32
C ARG A 234 -18.05 -20.37 -17.31
N VAL A 235 -19.35 -20.13 -17.44
CA VAL A 235 -20.38 -20.71 -16.56
C VAL A 235 -21.33 -21.61 -17.32
N SER A 236 -21.93 -22.56 -16.59
CA SER A 236 -22.96 -23.44 -17.14
C SER A 236 -24.28 -22.69 -17.32
N LYS A 237 -25.12 -23.21 -18.23
CA LYS A 237 -26.48 -22.69 -18.47
C LYS A 237 -27.32 -22.67 -17.18
N ALA A 238 -27.24 -23.73 -16.37
CA ALA A 238 -27.97 -23.85 -15.10
C ALA A 238 -27.58 -22.76 -14.08
N ALA A 239 -26.31 -22.34 -14.07
CA ALA A 239 -25.83 -21.30 -13.16
C ALA A 239 -26.37 -19.90 -13.50
N VAL A 240 -26.62 -19.62 -14.78
CA VAL A 240 -27.23 -18.36 -15.24
C VAL A 240 -28.75 -18.37 -15.03
N GLU A 241 -29.40 -19.53 -15.18
CA GLU A 241 -30.84 -19.71 -14.95
C GLU A 241 -31.24 -19.61 -13.48
N ALA A 242 -30.33 -19.93 -12.55
CA ALA A 242 -30.54 -19.80 -11.12
C ALA A 242 -30.59 -18.32 -10.64
N ILE A 243 -30.27 -17.35 -11.50
CA ILE A 243 -30.26 -15.93 -11.15
C ILE A 243 -31.70 -15.36 -11.27
N PRO A 244 -32.32 -14.90 -10.17
CA PRO A 244 -33.75 -14.54 -10.15
C PRO A 244 -34.18 -13.46 -11.16
N ALA A 245 -33.27 -12.56 -11.55
CA ALA A 245 -33.55 -11.40 -12.40
C ALA A 245 -33.28 -11.63 -13.91
N VAL A 246 -32.83 -12.83 -14.31
CA VAL A 246 -32.53 -13.15 -15.71
C VAL A 246 -33.72 -13.84 -16.37
N VAL A 247 -34.27 -13.22 -17.41
CA VAL A 247 -35.35 -13.77 -18.23
C VAL A 247 -34.76 -14.45 -19.46
N MET A 248 -35.15 -15.71 -19.65
CA MET A 248 -34.79 -16.50 -20.82
C MET A 248 -35.90 -16.44 -21.87
N THR A 249 -35.59 -15.93 -23.06
CA THR A 249 -36.53 -15.92 -24.19
C THR A 249 -35.95 -16.77 -25.31
N GLN A 250 -36.73 -17.73 -25.80
CA GLN A 250 -36.36 -18.51 -26.99
C GLN A 250 -36.97 -17.85 -28.22
N ALA A 251 -36.16 -17.53 -29.22
CA ALA A 251 -36.62 -17.06 -30.51
C ALA A 251 -36.20 -18.04 -31.60
N ARG A 252 -37.13 -18.35 -32.52
CA ARG A 252 -36.83 -19.10 -33.74
C ARG A 252 -36.35 -18.12 -34.80
N ASN A 253 -35.12 -18.28 -35.25
CA ASN A 253 -34.61 -17.55 -36.40
C ASN A 253 -35.01 -18.31 -37.67
N GLY A 254 -36.10 -17.89 -38.33
CA GLY A 254 -36.58 -18.47 -39.59
C GLY A 254 -37.40 -19.78 -39.48
N LYS A 255 -37.99 -20.20 -40.61
CA LYS A 255 -38.95 -21.33 -40.71
C LYS A 255 -38.36 -22.73 -40.47
N GLN A 256 -37.03 -22.90 -40.45
CA GLN A 256 -36.36 -24.22 -40.28
C GLN A 256 -35.07 -24.16 -39.43
N GLY A 257 -35.00 -23.27 -38.42
CA GLY A 257 -33.84 -23.13 -37.54
C GLY A 257 -34.05 -23.65 -36.11
N ARG A 258 -33.02 -24.26 -35.51
CA ARG A 258 -32.98 -24.63 -34.08
C ARG A 258 -33.18 -23.36 -33.22
N PRO A 259 -34.00 -23.38 -32.14
CA PRO A 259 -34.27 -22.19 -31.34
C PRO A 259 -32.99 -21.61 -30.72
N VAL A 260 -32.83 -20.29 -30.78
CA VAL A 260 -31.73 -19.56 -30.12
C VAL A 260 -32.23 -19.03 -28.79
N THR A 261 -31.44 -19.23 -27.74
CA THR A 261 -31.76 -18.77 -26.38
C THR A 261 -31.14 -17.39 -26.13
N PHE A 262 -31.95 -16.43 -25.72
CA PHE A 262 -31.54 -15.08 -25.33
C PHE A 262 -31.75 -14.85 -23.84
N TYR A 263 -30.84 -14.09 -23.24
CA TYR A 263 -30.87 -13.66 -21.84
C TYR A 263 -31.03 -12.13 -21.78
N SER A 264 -31.98 -11.65 -20.97
CA SER A 264 -32.21 -10.24 -20.68
C SER A 264 -32.62 -10.03 -19.22
N PHE A 265 -32.43 -8.84 -18.68
CA PHE A 265 -32.95 -8.46 -17.36
C PHE A 265 -34.35 -7.84 -17.51
N GLY A 266 -35.34 -8.33 -16.75
CA GLY A 266 -36.72 -7.81 -16.78
C GLY A 266 -37.71 -8.68 -15.99
N GLU A 267 -38.94 -8.22 -15.81
CA GLU A 267 -40.03 -9.06 -15.28
C GLU A 267 -40.40 -10.15 -16.30
N LYS A 268 -40.73 -11.36 -15.81
CA LYS A 268 -41.17 -12.50 -16.64
C LYS A 268 -42.40 -12.12 -17.46
N GLN A 269 -42.22 -11.68 -18.70
CA GLN A 269 -43.33 -11.55 -19.64
C GLN A 269 -43.69 -12.93 -20.21
N ARG A 270 -44.95 -13.32 -20.01
CA ARG A 270 -45.62 -14.45 -20.67
C ARG A 270 -45.55 -14.26 -22.19
N PRO A 271 -45.35 -15.33 -23.00
CA PRO A 271 -45.27 -15.19 -24.44
C PRO A 271 -46.64 -14.82 -25.02
N ALA A 272 -46.74 -13.60 -25.57
CA ALA A 272 -47.86 -13.17 -26.39
C ALA A 272 -47.69 -13.71 -27.82
N SER A 273 -48.78 -14.27 -28.32
CA SER A 273 -48.95 -14.81 -29.67
C SER A 273 -48.70 -13.77 -30.77
N SER A 274 -48.23 -14.29 -31.90
CA SER A 274 -47.94 -13.60 -33.14
C SER A 274 -49.13 -12.83 -33.71
N GLU A 275 -48.92 -11.56 -34.05
CA GLU A 275 -49.62 -10.91 -35.16
C GLU A 275 -48.64 -10.06 -35.98
N SER A 276 -48.83 -10.16 -37.29
CA SER A 276 -47.97 -9.69 -38.37
C SER A 276 -48.13 -8.20 -38.66
N SER A 277 -47.06 -7.54 -39.08
CA SER A 277 -47.13 -6.42 -40.02
C SER A 277 -45.87 -6.35 -40.87
N LYS A 278 -46.07 -6.27 -42.18
CA LYS A 278 -45.08 -6.20 -43.27
C LYS A 278 -44.58 -4.77 -43.50
N GLN A 279 -43.62 -4.67 -44.44
CA GLN A 279 -43.15 -3.51 -45.21
C GLN A 279 -41.97 -2.75 -44.57
N GLN A 280 -40.90 -2.36 -45.27
CA GLN A 280 -40.48 -2.35 -46.68
C GLN A 280 -38.93 -2.19 -46.66
N ALA A 281 -38.15 -3.05 -47.32
CA ALA A 281 -37.49 -2.78 -48.61
C ALA A 281 -36.75 -1.43 -48.72
N ALA A 282 -35.40 -1.45 -48.76
CA ALA A 282 -34.61 -1.35 -50.00
C ALA A 282 -33.25 -0.60 -49.84
N SER A 283 -32.26 -1.15 -50.56
CA SER A 283 -31.10 -0.47 -51.21
C SER A 283 -29.94 -0.01 -50.31
N SER A 284 -28.77 -0.64 -50.42
CA SER A 284 -27.62 -0.30 -51.30
C SER A 284 -26.78 0.88 -50.73
N ARG A 285 -25.45 0.98 -50.79
CA ARG A 285 -24.42 0.53 -51.74
C ARG A 285 -23.02 0.73 -51.09
N VAL A 286 -22.01 0.29 -51.83
CA VAL A 286 -20.58 0.09 -51.50
C VAL A 286 -19.73 1.39 -51.52
N ALA A 287 -18.52 1.30 -50.94
CA ALA A 287 -17.30 2.14 -51.10
C ALA A 287 -17.19 3.37 -50.16
N ALA A 288 -16.03 3.83 -49.70
CA ALA A 288 -14.64 3.58 -50.04
C ALA A 288 -13.73 3.91 -48.84
N ALA A 289 -12.54 3.32 -48.83
CA ALA A 289 -11.44 3.64 -47.93
C ALA A 289 -10.88 5.05 -48.18
N VAL A 290 -10.65 5.81 -47.09
CA VAL A 290 -9.79 7.00 -47.10
C VAL A 290 -8.86 6.94 -45.89
N LYS A 291 -7.56 7.00 -46.19
CA LYS A 291 -6.44 7.10 -45.23
C LYS A 291 -6.55 8.37 -44.39
N ALA A 292 -6.38 8.25 -43.07
CA ALA A 292 -6.13 9.38 -42.18
C ALA A 292 -4.81 9.14 -41.42
N THR A 293 -3.90 10.09 -41.59
CA THR A 293 -2.57 10.22 -40.97
C THR A 293 -2.65 10.38 -39.45
N PRO A 294 -1.63 9.95 -38.66
CA PRO A 294 -1.69 10.01 -37.21
C PRO A 294 -1.50 11.44 -36.70
N LYS A 295 -2.46 11.93 -35.89
CA LYS A 295 -2.37 13.19 -35.15
C LYS A 295 -1.46 13.01 -33.93
N ARG A 296 -0.53 13.95 -33.78
CA ARG A 296 0.40 14.15 -32.65
C ARG A 296 -0.41 14.41 -31.38
N ILE A 297 -0.29 13.55 -30.37
CA ILE A 297 -0.92 13.73 -29.05
C ILE A 297 -0.03 14.68 -28.24
N THR A 298 -0.51 15.90 -28.02
CA THR A 298 0.04 16.84 -27.05
C THR A 298 -0.62 16.57 -25.70
N VAL A 299 0.14 16.04 -24.73
CA VAL A 299 -0.37 15.82 -23.37
C VAL A 299 -0.43 17.17 -22.65
N ARG A 300 -1.66 17.63 -22.34
CA ARG A 300 -1.90 18.72 -21.38
C ARG A 300 -1.84 18.13 -19.97
N ILE A 301 -0.94 18.66 -19.14
CA ILE A 301 -0.90 18.40 -17.70
C ILE A 301 -2.03 19.22 -17.06
N PRO A 302 -2.99 18.61 -16.35
CA PRO A 302 -4.00 19.37 -15.61
C PRO A 302 -3.37 20.07 -14.40
N ALA A 303 -3.84 21.28 -14.13
CA ALA A 303 -3.41 22.12 -13.02
C ALA A 303 -3.65 21.45 -11.66
N GLN A 304 -2.73 21.70 -10.72
CA GLN A 304 -2.79 21.24 -9.33
C GLN A 304 -4.14 21.64 -8.69
N THR A 305 -4.87 20.64 -8.20
CA THR A 305 -6.03 20.84 -7.32
C THR A 305 -5.59 21.41 -5.98
N ALA A 306 -6.35 22.40 -5.51
CA ALA A 306 -6.18 23.10 -4.24
C ALA A 306 -6.16 22.16 -3.01
N PRO A 307 -5.52 22.57 -1.90
CA PRO A 307 -5.48 21.78 -0.67
C PRO A 307 -6.88 21.62 -0.05
N VAL A 308 -7.15 20.42 0.44
CA VAL A 308 -8.38 20.01 1.12
C VAL A 308 -8.42 20.60 2.52
N GLU A 309 -9.52 21.27 2.89
CA GLU A 309 -9.81 21.74 4.25
C GLU A 309 -9.83 20.55 5.24
N VAL A 310 -8.97 20.62 6.25
CA VAL A 310 -8.95 19.71 7.39
C VAL A 310 -9.90 20.28 8.46
N GLN A 311 -10.84 19.46 8.93
CA GLN A 311 -11.84 19.83 9.95
C GLN A 311 -11.19 20.45 11.21
N ALA A 312 -11.82 21.52 11.70
CA ALA A 312 -11.28 22.48 12.65
C ALA A 312 -11.15 22.01 14.13
N ASP A 313 -11.50 20.77 14.46
CA ASP A 313 -11.56 20.29 15.85
C ASP A 313 -10.33 19.48 16.32
N ASN A 314 -9.26 19.45 15.53
CA ASN A 314 -8.00 18.84 15.98
C ASN A 314 -7.09 19.89 16.66
N PRO A 315 -6.88 19.84 17.99
CA PRO A 315 -6.02 20.79 18.70
C PRO A 315 -4.54 20.72 18.28
N PHE A 316 -4.15 19.72 17.48
CA PHE A 316 -2.82 19.58 16.90
C PHE A 316 -2.75 19.93 15.41
N ALA A 317 -3.81 20.52 14.84
CA ALA A 317 -3.81 20.97 13.44
C ALA A 317 -2.68 21.97 13.15
N ALA A 318 -2.36 22.83 14.13
CA ALA A 318 -1.26 23.79 14.04
C ALA A 318 0.14 23.15 13.98
N LEU A 319 0.23 21.85 14.27
CA LEU A 319 1.47 21.12 14.17
C LEU A 319 1.60 20.40 12.82
N ILE A 320 0.52 20.10 12.09
CA ILE A 320 0.53 19.22 10.88
C ILE A 320 1.39 19.77 9.75
#